data_AF-A0A6G1Q7U5-F1
#
_entry.id   AF-A0A6G1Q7U5-F1
#
_cell.length_a   1.000
_cell.length_b   1.000
_cell.length_c   1.000
_cell.angle_alpha   90.00
_cell.angle_beta   90.00
_cell.angle_gamma   90.00
#
_symmetry.space_group_name_H-M   'P 1'
#
loop_
_entity.id
_entity.type
_entity.pdbx_description
1 polymer ?
#
loop_
_entity_poly.entity_id
_entity_poly.type
_entity_poly.pdbx_seq_one_letter_code
_entity_poly.pdbx_strand_id
1 'polypeptide(L)'
;MAPGGRGYLRLLSGLKSRLPLKTDFLISHYPEGGASLQPLLSRYDYSKHKPEISTSSLIHISCPDLRSCDPHSFLEWLGAVDADISCENSSSSFLSSLVCPEPKTILSQALRVSVCGLLLSQDVQRLIQELRCYLEQLKLESWASLTVHGFVDSPVSWGDREHGFMRGGENFYTLLLFHDHTYHLHLATGAHDTCPP
;
A
#
# COMPACT_ATOMS: atom_id res chain seq x y z
N MET A 1 -28.06 11.56 4.19
CA MET A 1 -28.54 12.27 5.40
C MET A 1 -28.64 13.75 5.05
N ALA A 2 -29.82 14.39 5.12
CA ALA A 2 -29.96 15.78 4.69
C ALA A 2 -29.71 16.77 5.84
N PRO A 3 -28.98 17.90 5.62
CA PRO A 3 -28.88 18.98 6.59
C PRO A 3 -30.26 19.45 7.08
N GLY A 4 -30.41 19.72 8.37
CA GLY A 4 -31.68 20.14 8.99
C GLY A 4 -32.69 19.01 9.25
N GLY A 5 -32.48 17.81 8.72
CA GLY A 5 -33.33 16.65 9.00
C GLY A 5 -33.19 16.10 10.43
N ARG A 6 -34.16 15.29 10.88
CA ARG A 6 -34.16 14.70 12.24
C ARG A 6 -32.88 13.91 12.56
N GLY A 7 -32.38 13.12 11.61
CA GLY A 7 -31.12 12.37 11.78
C GLY A 7 -29.89 13.28 11.94
N TYR A 8 -29.81 14.34 11.13
CA TYR A 8 -28.75 15.34 11.21
C TYR A 8 -28.75 16.06 12.57
N LEU A 9 -29.92 16.55 13.01
CA LEU A 9 -30.05 17.25 14.29
C LEU A 9 -29.70 16.35 15.47
N ARG A 10 -30.08 15.06 15.42
CA ARG A 10 -29.71 14.07 16.43
C ARG A 10 -28.19 13.89 16.52
N LEU A 11 -27.50 13.72 15.38
CA LEU A 11 -26.05 13.58 15.33
C LEU A 11 -25.35 14.84 15.86
N LEU A 12 -25.77 16.01 15.38
CA LEU A 12 -25.21 17.30 15.78
C LEU A 12 -25.36 17.55 17.28
N SER A 13 -26.53 17.26 17.86
CA SER A 13 -26.74 17.35 19.30
C SER A 13 -25.88 16.35 20.06
N GLY A 14 -25.75 15.12 19.57
CA GLY A 14 -24.89 14.10 20.18
C GLY A 14 -23.44 14.57 20.31
N LEU A 15 -22.85 15.03 19.21
CA LEU A 15 -21.45 15.46 19.15
C LEU A 15 -21.19 16.78 19.90
N LYS A 16 -22.16 17.70 19.94
CA LYS A 16 -21.97 19.00 20.61
C LYS A 16 -22.22 18.97 22.11
N SER A 17 -23.26 18.28 22.58
CA SER A 17 -23.73 18.43 23.96
C SER A 17 -23.67 17.16 24.81
N ARG A 18 -23.50 15.99 24.19
CA ARG A 18 -23.57 14.71 24.94
C ARG A 18 -22.22 14.00 25.03
N LEU A 19 -21.41 14.06 23.97
CA LEU A 19 -20.12 13.38 23.94
C LEU A 19 -19.05 14.32 23.37
N PRO A 20 -18.30 15.03 24.23
CA PRO A 20 -17.22 15.90 23.80
C PRO A 20 -16.01 15.05 23.36
N LEU A 21 -15.99 14.63 22.09
CA LEU A 21 -14.86 13.92 21.50
C LEU A 21 -13.81 14.91 21.00
N LYS A 22 -12.56 14.68 21.38
CA LYS A 22 -11.37 15.30 20.79
C LYS A 22 -10.45 14.18 20.33
N THR A 23 -9.97 14.28 19.11
CA THR A 23 -9.08 13.29 18.51
C THR A 23 -8.19 13.99 17.50
N ASP A 24 -7.04 13.38 17.24
CA ASP A 24 -6.09 13.85 16.25
C ASP A 24 -6.47 13.24 14.90
N PHE A 25 -6.42 14.05 13.84
CA PHE A 25 -6.83 13.63 12.51
C PHE A 25 -5.67 13.73 11.54
N LEU A 26 -5.47 12.66 10.77
CA LEU A 26 -4.74 12.70 9.52
C LEU A 26 -5.69 13.17 8.43
N ILE A 27 -5.36 14.28 7.76
CA ILE A 27 -6.22 14.92 6.77
C ILE A 27 -5.47 15.07 5.45
N SER A 28 -6.01 14.48 4.40
CA SER A 28 -5.63 14.73 3.00
C SER A 28 -6.85 15.22 2.22
N HIS A 29 -6.60 15.96 1.15
CA HIS A 29 -7.67 16.49 0.30
C HIS A 29 -7.20 16.48 -1.15
N TYR A 30 -7.95 15.78 -1.99
CA TYR A 30 -7.80 15.87 -3.42
C TYR A 30 -8.52 17.14 -3.91
N PRO A 31 -7.82 18.13 -4.50
CA PRO A 31 -8.39 19.43 -4.80
C PRO A 31 -9.27 19.41 -6.07
N GLU A 32 -10.32 18.59 -6.07
CA GLU A 32 -11.39 18.72 -7.05
C GLU A 32 -12.29 19.89 -6.64
N GLY A 33 -12.23 20.99 -7.40
CA GLY A 33 -13.08 22.16 -7.19
C GLY A 33 -12.45 23.35 -6.45
N GLY A 34 -11.14 23.36 -6.23
CA GLY A 34 -10.39 24.57 -5.81
C GLY A 34 -10.63 25.06 -4.39
N ALA A 35 -11.42 24.36 -3.58
CA ALA A 35 -11.65 24.70 -2.18
C ALA A 35 -10.37 24.45 -1.35
N SER A 36 -9.93 25.47 -0.60
CA SER A 36 -8.80 25.36 0.31
C SER A 36 -9.27 24.99 1.71
N LEU A 37 -8.61 24.00 2.32
CA LEU A 37 -8.84 23.64 3.72
C LEU A 37 -8.24 24.65 4.71
N GLN A 38 -7.35 25.56 4.26
CA GLN A 38 -6.63 26.46 5.16
C GLN A 38 -7.52 27.33 6.06
N PRO A 39 -8.62 27.94 5.56
CA PRO A 39 -9.49 28.76 6.42
C PRO A 39 -10.20 27.97 7.52
N LEU A 40 -10.39 26.66 7.33
CA LEU A 40 -10.98 25.77 8.31
C LEU A 40 -9.94 25.32 9.34
N LEU A 41 -8.76 24.93 8.86
CA LEU A 41 -7.67 24.42 9.69
C LEU A 41 -6.99 25.52 10.53
N SER A 42 -7.03 26.79 10.11
CA SER A 42 -6.43 27.92 10.85
C SER A 42 -6.99 28.14 12.26
N ARG A 43 -8.11 27.49 12.59
CA ARG A 43 -8.74 27.51 13.92
C ARG A 43 -8.16 26.46 14.87
N TYR A 44 -7.28 25.60 14.36
CA TYR A 44 -6.70 24.46 15.07
C TYR A 44 -5.18 24.48 14.90
N ASP A 45 -4.49 23.81 15.82
CA ASP A 45 -3.08 23.53 15.63
C ASP A 45 -2.93 22.43 14.58
N TYR A 46 -2.10 22.66 13.57
CA TYR A 46 -1.90 21.69 12.48
C TYR A 46 -0.49 21.80 11.90
N SER A 47 0.05 20.64 11.53
CA SER A 47 1.32 20.52 10.82
C SER A 47 1.09 19.98 9.41
N LYS A 48 1.86 20.48 8.44
CA LYS A 48 1.87 19.94 7.08
C LYS A 48 2.98 18.91 6.95
N HIS A 49 2.61 17.72 6.51
CA HIS A 49 3.56 16.64 6.24
C HIS A 49 3.57 16.29 4.75
N LYS A 50 4.74 15.91 4.26
CA LYS A 50 4.90 15.29 2.94
C LYS A 50 5.25 13.82 3.16
N PRO A 51 4.85 12.93 2.23
CA PRO A 51 5.30 11.55 2.28
C PRO A 51 6.83 11.47 2.26
N GLU A 52 7.37 10.58 3.07
CA GLU A 52 8.78 10.22 3.05
C GLU A 52 9.03 9.29 1.87
N ILE A 53 10.11 9.55 1.12
CA ILE A 53 10.48 8.74 -0.05
C ILE A 53 11.89 8.21 0.19
N SER A 54 12.05 6.89 0.12
CA SER A 54 13.34 6.23 0.12
C SER A 54 13.52 5.45 -1.17
N THR A 55 14.77 5.38 -1.63
CA THR A 55 15.12 4.72 -2.89
C THR A 55 16.43 3.98 -2.70
N SER A 56 16.47 2.73 -3.18
CA SER A 56 17.65 1.89 -3.11
C SER A 56 17.80 1.10 -4.40
N SER A 57 18.98 1.19 -5.00
CA SER A 57 19.37 0.35 -6.14
C SER A 57 19.91 -0.98 -5.62
N LEU A 58 19.28 -2.06 -6.04
CA LEU A 58 19.68 -3.42 -5.73
C LEU A 58 20.49 -3.96 -6.90
N ILE A 59 21.58 -4.66 -6.61
CA ILE A 59 22.46 -5.26 -7.63
C ILE A 59 22.55 -6.76 -7.41
N HIS A 60 22.66 -7.51 -8.52
CA HIS A 60 22.84 -8.97 -8.49
C HIS A 60 21.79 -9.72 -7.66
N ILE A 61 20.53 -9.31 -7.76
CA ILE A 61 19.44 -9.93 -7.01
C ILE A 61 18.98 -11.24 -7.67
N SER A 62 18.82 -12.29 -6.87
CA SER A 62 18.20 -13.54 -7.30
C SER A 62 16.69 -13.34 -7.40
N CYS A 63 16.14 -13.40 -8.60
CA CYS A 63 14.73 -13.23 -8.90
C CYS A 63 14.10 -14.56 -9.34
N PRO A 64 13.00 -15.00 -8.73
CA PRO A 64 12.28 -16.18 -9.20
C PRO A 64 11.66 -15.92 -10.57
N ASP A 65 11.45 -16.98 -11.35
CA ASP A 65 10.68 -16.90 -12.60
C ASP A 65 9.20 -16.64 -12.27
N LEU A 66 8.73 -15.46 -12.66
CA LEU A 66 7.38 -14.98 -12.39
C LEU A 66 6.28 -15.83 -13.02
N ARG A 67 6.59 -16.61 -14.07
CA ARG A 67 5.59 -17.44 -14.77
C ARG A 67 5.42 -18.81 -14.13
N SER A 68 6.45 -19.34 -13.48
CA SER A 68 6.44 -20.68 -12.89
C SER A 68 6.42 -20.69 -11.36
N CYS A 69 6.82 -19.60 -10.72
CA CYS A 69 6.82 -19.47 -9.26
C CYS A 69 5.39 -19.46 -8.73
N ASP A 70 5.15 -20.15 -7.62
CA ASP A 70 3.86 -20.07 -6.97
C ASP A 70 3.65 -18.66 -6.37
N PRO A 71 2.42 -18.13 -6.38
CA PRO A 71 2.13 -16.80 -5.87
C PRO A 71 2.56 -16.55 -4.42
N HIS A 72 2.52 -17.57 -3.56
CA HIS A 72 2.82 -17.41 -2.14
C HIS A 72 4.32 -17.24 -1.92
N SER A 73 5.15 -18.12 -2.50
CA SER A 73 6.60 -18.01 -2.44
C SER A 73 7.12 -16.76 -3.16
N PHE A 74 6.46 -16.30 -4.23
CA PHE A 74 6.77 -15.01 -4.84
C PHE A 74 6.54 -13.85 -3.87
N LEU A 75 5.39 -13.80 -3.18
CA LEU A 75 5.09 -12.74 -2.22
C LEU A 75 6.01 -12.78 -0.99
N GLU A 76 6.34 -13.97 -0.50
CA GLU A 76 7.31 -14.15 0.60
C GLU A 76 8.69 -13.63 0.20
N TRP A 77 9.17 -14.00 -1.00
CA TRP A 77 10.41 -13.47 -1.55
C TRP A 77 10.36 -11.95 -1.72
N LEU A 78 9.27 -11.40 -2.26
CA LEU A 78 9.13 -9.95 -2.45
C LEU A 78 9.17 -9.20 -1.12
N GLY A 79 8.51 -9.72 -0.09
CA GLY A 79 8.56 -9.16 1.27
C GLY A 79 9.97 -9.23 1.87
N ALA A 80 10.71 -10.32 1.61
CA ALA A 80 12.11 -10.44 2.03
C ALA A 80 13.00 -9.40 1.35
N VAL A 81 12.81 -9.17 0.05
CA VAL A 81 13.54 -8.14 -0.71
C VAL A 81 13.21 -6.73 -0.20
N ASP A 82 11.95 -6.45 0.12
CA ASP A 82 11.55 -5.17 0.70
C ASP A 82 12.18 -4.94 2.08
N ALA A 83 12.22 -5.99 2.92
CA ALA A 83 12.83 -5.97 4.23
C ALA A 83 14.38 -6.01 4.23
N ASP A 84 15.01 -5.98 3.05
CA ASP A 84 16.47 -6.06 2.89
C ASP A 84 17.09 -7.36 3.46
N ILE A 85 16.32 -8.46 3.40
CA ILE A 85 16.74 -9.77 3.88
C ILE A 85 17.44 -10.54 2.75
N SER A 86 18.68 -10.95 3.01
CA SER A 86 19.41 -11.82 2.09
C SER A 86 18.78 -13.20 2.04
N CYS A 87 18.39 -13.62 0.83
CA CYS A 87 17.94 -14.98 0.51
C CYS A 87 19.13 -15.89 0.12
N GLU A 88 20.36 -15.49 0.42
CA GLU A 88 21.54 -16.33 0.27
C GLU A 88 21.57 -17.34 1.41
N ASN A 89 21.52 -18.63 1.07
CA ASN A 89 21.65 -19.74 2.01
C ASN A 89 23.11 -19.88 2.50
N SER A 90 23.63 -18.83 3.15
CA SER A 90 24.98 -18.79 3.69
C SER A 90 24.96 -19.15 5.18
N SER A 91 25.61 -20.25 5.54
CA SER A 91 25.72 -20.72 6.93
C SER A 91 26.90 -20.06 7.64
N SER A 92 26.95 -18.73 7.67
CA SER A 92 28.09 -18.01 8.22
C SER A 92 28.03 -17.87 9.75
N SER A 93 26.92 -17.34 10.28
CA SER A 93 26.73 -17.07 11.72
C SER A 93 25.39 -17.55 12.28
N PHE A 94 24.39 -17.73 11.43
CA PHE A 94 23.10 -18.36 11.71
C PHE A 94 22.59 -19.03 10.44
N LEU A 95 21.72 -20.03 10.58
CA LEU A 95 21.09 -20.70 9.44
C LEU A 95 19.85 -19.91 9.04
N SER A 96 19.90 -19.21 7.90
CA SER A 96 18.72 -18.70 7.22
C SER A 96 18.15 -19.80 6.33
N SER A 97 16.90 -20.21 6.58
CA SER A 97 16.19 -21.15 5.70
C SER A 97 15.45 -20.46 4.56
N LEU A 98 15.46 -19.13 4.52
CA LEU A 98 14.81 -18.36 3.47
C LEU A 98 15.66 -18.39 2.20
N VAL A 99 15.08 -18.89 1.12
CA VAL A 99 15.77 -19.08 -0.17
C VAL A 99 14.91 -18.51 -1.29
N CYS A 100 15.56 -17.91 -2.29
CA CYS A 100 14.87 -17.47 -3.50
C CYS A 100 14.25 -18.69 -4.22
N PRO A 101 12.94 -18.66 -4.55
CA PRO A 101 12.24 -19.78 -5.18
C PRO A 101 12.86 -20.19 -6.53
N GLU A 102 12.88 -21.49 -6.82
CA GLU A 102 13.38 -22.03 -8.10
C GLU A 102 12.23 -22.24 -9.09
N PRO A 103 12.43 -22.05 -10.41
CA PRO A 103 13.68 -21.60 -11.05
C PRO A 103 13.90 -20.10 -10.87
N LYS A 104 15.17 -19.70 -10.69
CA LYS A 104 15.56 -18.28 -10.53
C LYS A 104 16.56 -17.80 -11.58
N THR A 105 16.57 -16.50 -11.80
CA THR A 105 17.53 -15.78 -12.63
C THR A 105 18.21 -14.68 -11.82
N ILE A 106 19.43 -14.30 -12.20
CA ILE A 106 20.13 -13.19 -11.55
C ILE A 106 19.85 -11.91 -12.34
N LEU A 107 19.15 -10.97 -11.71
CA LEU A 107 18.97 -9.63 -12.26
C LEU A 107 20.18 -8.78 -11.91
N SER A 108 20.76 -8.12 -12.92
CA SER A 108 21.93 -7.27 -12.73
C SER A 108 21.60 -6.06 -11.85
N GLN A 109 20.42 -5.46 -12.05
CA GLN A 109 19.97 -4.27 -11.34
C GLN A 109 18.45 -4.31 -11.13
N ALA A 110 18.01 -3.82 -9.97
CA ALA A 110 16.62 -3.56 -9.66
C ALA A 110 16.50 -2.26 -8.85
N LEU A 111 15.36 -1.59 -8.94
CA LEU A 111 15.06 -0.37 -8.19
C LEU A 111 13.98 -0.68 -7.16
N ARG A 112 14.29 -0.44 -5.89
CA ARG A 112 13.30 -0.45 -4.79
C ARG A 112 13.01 0.98 -4.37
N VAL A 113 11.73 1.33 -4.32
CA VAL A 113 11.25 2.64 -3.87
C VAL A 113 10.19 2.42 -2.81
N SER A 114 10.33 3.08 -1.67
CA SER A 114 9.29 3.08 -0.62
C SER A 114 8.81 4.50 -0.38
N VAL A 115 7.49 4.67 -0.35
CA VAL A 115 6.80 5.94 -0.10
C VAL A 115 5.91 5.77 1.12
N CYS A 116 6.23 6.46 2.20
CA CYS A 116 5.54 6.34 3.47
C CYS A 116 4.82 7.64 3.83
N GLY A 117 3.52 7.55 4.15
CA GLY A 117 2.70 8.68 4.55
C GLY A 117 1.22 8.45 4.26
N LEU A 118 0.42 9.51 4.37
CA LEU A 118 -0.99 9.47 3.98
C LEU A 118 -1.13 9.65 2.47
N LEU A 119 -1.14 8.54 1.75
CA LEU A 119 -1.28 8.51 0.30
C LEU A 119 -2.75 8.43 -0.12
N LEU A 120 -3.13 9.22 -1.13
CA LEU A 120 -4.46 9.17 -1.72
C LEU A 120 -4.55 8.08 -2.77
N SER A 121 -5.72 7.43 -2.87
CA SER A 121 -5.96 6.40 -3.89
C SER A 121 -5.77 6.93 -5.31
N GLN A 122 -6.07 8.21 -5.55
CA GLN A 122 -5.84 8.88 -6.83
C GLN A 122 -4.35 8.97 -7.20
N ASP A 123 -3.49 9.21 -6.21
CA ASP A 123 -2.04 9.27 -6.43
C ASP A 123 -1.48 7.89 -6.75
N VAL A 124 -1.96 6.85 -6.05
CA VAL A 124 -1.62 5.44 -6.33
C VAL A 124 -2.10 5.04 -7.73
N GLN A 125 -3.32 5.41 -8.10
CA GLN A 125 -3.84 5.16 -9.45
C GLN A 125 -2.98 5.83 -10.51
N ARG A 126 -2.56 7.08 -10.29
CA ARG A 126 -1.65 7.79 -11.20
C ARG A 126 -0.31 7.07 -11.32
N LEU A 127 0.28 6.64 -10.21
CA LEU A 127 1.52 5.86 -10.22
C LEU A 127 1.38 4.57 -11.04
N ILE A 128 0.28 3.84 -10.88
CA ILE A 128 0.00 2.63 -11.68
C ILE A 128 -0.03 2.96 -13.18
N GLN A 129 -0.64 4.07 -13.58
CA GLN A 129 -0.66 4.48 -14.99
C GLN A 129 0.73 4.82 -15.52
N GLU A 130 1.53 5.57 -14.76
CA GLU A 130 2.91 5.89 -15.14
C GLU A 130 3.78 4.62 -15.28
N LEU A 131 3.63 3.67 -14.36
CA LEU A 131 4.33 2.37 -14.45
C LEU A 131 3.93 1.59 -15.70
N ARG A 132 2.64 1.58 -16.05
CA ARG A 132 2.16 0.93 -17.28
C ARG A 132 2.75 1.57 -18.54
N CYS A 133 2.72 2.90 -18.62
CA CYS A 133 3.32 3.64 -19.74
C CYS A 133 4.82 3.37 -19.87
N TYR A 134 5.53 3.27 -18.74
CA TYR A 134 6.96 2.98 -18.72
C TYR A 134 7.28 1.56 -19.22
N LEU A 135 6.53 0.56 -18.77
CA LEU A 135 6.71 -0.84 -19.20
C LEU A 135 6.43 -1.02 -20.70
N GLU A 136 5.44 -0.32 -21.25
CA GLU A 136 5.12 -0.34 -22.68
C GLU A 136 6.29 0.18 -23.55
N GLN A 137 7.00 1.21 -23.07
CA GLN A 137 8.11 1.82 -23.80
C GLN A 137 9.36 0.92 -23.87
N LEU A 138 9.61 0.10 -22.85
CA LEU A 138 10.84 -0.68 -22.71
C LEU A 138 10.99 -1.81 -23.72
N LYS A 139 9.89 -2.33 -24.30
CA LYS A 139 9.84 -3.43 -25.31
C LYS A 139 10.60 -4.73 -24.95
N LEU A 140 11.24 -4.81 -23.79
CA LEU A 140 11.91 -5.97 -23.23
C LEU A 140 10.95 -6.69 -22.26
N GLU A 141 11.27 -7.93 -21.88
CA GLU A 141 10.53 -8.70 -20.87
C GLU A 141 10.70 -8.10 -19.45
N SER A 142 10.31 -6.84 -19.28
CA SER A 142 10.34 -6.11 -18.02
C SER A 142 9.03 -6.24 -17.27
N TRP A 143 9.12 -6.15 -15.95
CA TRP A 143 7.99 -6.19 -15.03
C TRP A 143 8.22 -5.19 -13.91
N ALA A 144 7.15 -4.80 -13.23
CA ALA A 144 7.20 -3.98 -12.02
C ALA A 144 6.24 -4.51 -10.97
N SER A 145 6.64 -4.49 -9.70
CA SER A 145 5.78 -4.80 -8.57
C SER A 145 5.43 -3.54 -7.79
N LEU A 146 4.17 -3.36 -7.43
CA LEU A 146 3.67 -2.31 -6.55
C LEU A 146 2.92 -2.95 -5.39
N THR A 147 3.47 -2.85 -4.18
CA THR A 147 2.78 -3.25 -2.95
C THR A 147 2.30 -2.02 -2.21
N VAL A 148 1.02 -2.00 -1.81
CA VAL A 148 0.41 -0.90 -1.07
C VAL A 148 -0.10 -1.41 0.26
N HIS A 149 0.49 -0.91 1.33
CA HIS A 149 0.07 -1.19 2.70
C HIS A 149 -0.94 -0.13 3.16
N GLY A 150 -2.09 -0.59 3.63
CA GLY A 150 -3.08 0.22 4.34
C GLY A 150 -2.71 0.40 5.81
N PHE A 151 -3.47 1.28 6.47
CA PHE A 151 -3.31 1.53 7.91
C PHE A 151 -3.89 0.38 8.72
N VAL A 152 -3.11 -0.15 9.67
CA VAL A 152 -3.52 -1.24 10.58
C VAL A 152 -4.71 -0.82 11.45
N ASP A 153 -4.80 0.47 11.78
CA ASP A 153 -5.83 1.11 12.58
C ASP A 153 -7.03 1.63 11.75
N SER A 154 -7.15 1.22 10.48
CA SER A 154 -8.34 1.50 9.67
C SER A 154 -9.56 0.78 10.27
N PRO A 155 -10.68 1.46 10.54
CA PRO A 155 -11.89 0.80 11.05
C PRO A 155 -12.68 0.06 9.96
N VAL A 156 -12.58 0.52 8.72
CA VAL A 156 -13.27 -0.04 7.56
C VAL A 156 -12.27 -0.13 6.42
N SER A 157 -12.18 -1.29 5.80
CA SER A 157 -11.38 -1.55 4.61
C SER A 157 -12.26 -2.24 3.55
N TRP A 158 -11.89 -2.16 2.27
CA TRP A 158 -12.49 -2.91 1.16
C TRP A 158 -14.04 -2.94 1.10
N GLY A 159 -14.65 -2.04 0.33
CA GLY A 159 -16.07 -2.15 -0.03
C GLY A 159 -17.04 -2.03 1.16
N ASP A 160 -16.76 -1.10 2.08
CA ASP A 160 -17.55 -0.76 3.27
C ASP A 160 -17.60 -1.85 4.36
N ARG A 161 -16.57 -2.69 4.48
CA ARG A 161 -16.54 -3.79 5.45
C ARG A 161 -15.62 -3.51 6.63
N GLU A 162 -16.02 -3.97 7.81
CA GLU A 162 -15.27 -3.77 9.04
C GLU A 162 -13.91 -4.46 8.93
N HIS A 163 -12.86 -3.73 9.28
CA HIS A 163 -11.50 -4.24 9.31
C HIS A 163 -11.21 -4.84 10.69
N GLY A 164 -10.68 -6.06 10.72
CA GLY A 164 -10.35 -6.86 11.89
C GLY A 164 -9.11 -6.36 12.64
N PHE A 165 -9.05 -5.05 12.95
CA PHE A 165 -7.89 -4.37 13.54
C PHE A 165 -7.42 -5.01 14.86
N MET A 166 -8.31 -5.68 15.60
CA MET A 166 -7.98 -6.27 16.91
C MET A 166 -7.04 -7.49 16.85
N ARG A 167 -6.71 -8.01 15.65
CA ARG A 167 -5.92 -9.26 15.49
C ARG A 167 -4.86 -9.23 14.39
N GLY A 168 -4.39 -8.04 14.01
CA GLY A 168 -3.24 -7.91 13.08
C GLY A 168 -3.50 -6.95 11.92
N GLY A 169 -4.77 -6.72 11.56
CA GLY A 169 -5.18 -5.63 10.67
C GLY A 169 -4.41 -5.57 9.34
N GLU A 170 -4.04 -6.73 8.79
CA GLU A 170 -3.31 -6.82 7.53
C GLU A 170 -4.23 -6.40 6.38
N ASN A 171 -3.90 -5.26 5.78
CA ASN A 171 -4.59 -4.73 4.61
C ASN A 171 -3.54 -4.28 3.63
N PHE A 172 -3.11 -5.18 2.75
CA PHE A 172 -2.24 -4.79 1.65
C PHE A 172 -2.62 -5.52 0.37
N TYR A 173 -2.21 -4.93 -0.73
CA TYR A 173 -2.31 -5.58 -2.02
C TYR A 173 -1.02 -5.39 -2.80
N THR A 174 -0.70 -6.37 -3.62
CA THR A 174 0.45 -6.36 -4.53
C THR A 174 -0.04 -6.50 -5.95
N LEU A 175 0.36 -5.55 -6.80
CA LEU A 175 0.17 -5.59 -8.24
C LEU A 175 1.49 -5.95 -8.90
N LEU A 176 1.52 -7.06 -9.62
CA LEU A 176 2.61 -7.42 -10.52
C LEU A 176 2.20 -7.04 -11.94
N LEU A 177 2.90 -6.09 -12.55
CA LEU A 177 2.61 -5.53 -13.86
C LEU A 177 3.62 -6.03 -14.90
N PHE A 178 3.14 -6.47 -16.05
CA PHE A 178 3.96 -6.94 -17.17
C PHE A 178 3.89 -6.00 -18.37
N HIS A 179 4.87 -6.10 -19.26
CA HIS A 179 4.97 -5.28 -20.49
C HIS A 179 3.81 -5.49 -21.48
N ASP A 180 3.08 -6.60 -21.41
CA ASP A 180 1.94 -6.93 -22.27
C ASP A 180 0.59 -6.44 -21.69
N HIS A 181 0.65 -5.58 -20.67
CA HIS A 181 -0.49 -5.07 -19.89
C HIS A 181 -1.26 -6.14 -19.09
N THR A 182 -0.77 -7.39 -19.05
CA THR A 182 -1.26 -8.35 -18.06
C THR A 182 -0.80 -7.94 -16.67
N TYR A 183 -1.56 -8.36 -15.65
CA TYR A 183 -1.20 -8.12 -14.27
C TYR A 183 -1.68 -9.26 -13.37
N HIS A 184 -0.95 -9.49 -12.29
CA HIS A 184 -1.44 -10.28 -11.16
C HIS A 184 -1.79 -9.35 -10.00
N LEU A 185 -2.96 -9.56 -9.41
CA LEU A 185 -3.40 -8.88 -8.21
C LEU A 185 -3.40 -9.88 -7.06
N HIS A 186 -2.60 -9.61 -6.04
CA HIS A 186 -2.57 -10.36 -4.81
C HIS A 186 -3.17 -9.50 -3.72
N LEU A 187 -4.21 -10.01 -3.05
CA LEU A 187 -4.86 -9.36 -1.93
C LEU A 187 -4.48 -10.11 -0.66
N ALA A 188 -3.97 -9.39 0.33
CA ALA A 188 -3.71 -9.92 1.65
C ALA A 188 -4.74 -9.32 2.62
N THR A 189 -5.50 -10.22 3.22
CA THR A 189 -6.58 -9.89 4.16
C THR A 189 -6.31 -10.60 5.47
N GLY A 190 -6.49 -9.90 6.59
CA GLY A 190 -6.42 -10.53 7.90
C GLY A 190 -7.47 -11.62 8.07
N ALA A 191 -7.28 -12.50 9.06
CA ALA A 191 -8.14 -13.66 9.32
C ALA A 191 -9.64 -13.35 9.56
N HIS A 192 -9.97 -12.07 9.79
CA HIS A 192 -11.32 -11.59 10.05
C HIS A 192 -11.82 -10.56 9.02
N ASP A 193 -11.02 -10.30 7.99
CA ASP A 193 -11.38 -9.42 6.88
C ASP A 193 -12.00 -10.24 5.75
N THR A 194 -12.72 -9.56 4.86
CA THR A 194 -13.26 -10.19 3.67
C THR A 194 -12.58 -9.67 2.42
N CYS A 195 -12.17 -10.58 1.54
CA CYS A 195 -11.57 -10.25 0.27
C CYS A 195 -12.66 -9.85 -0.75
N PRO A 196 -12.58 -8.64 -1.36
CA PRO A 196 -13.45 -8.27 -2.48
C PRO A 196 -13.11 -9.09 -3.74
N PRO A 197 -14.05 -9.18 -4.71
CA PRO A 197 -13.83 -9.90 -5.97
C PRO A 197 -12.79 -9.24 -6.87
#